data_AF-A0A2D6A4K9-F1
#
_entry.id   AF-A0A2D6A4K9-F1
#
_cell.length_a   1.000
_cell.length_b   1.000
_cell.length_c   1.000
_cell.angle_alpha   90.00
_cell.angle_beta   90.00
_cell.angle_gamma   90.00
#
_symmetry.space_group_name_H-M   'P 1'
#
loop_
_entity.id
_entity.type
_entity.pdbx_description
1 polymer ?
#
loop_
_entity_poly.entity_id
_entity_poly.type
_entity_poly.pdbx_seq_one_letter_code
_entity_poly.pdbx_strand_id
1 'polypeptide(L)'
;MPPLGARMIAMIPPNRPNLIKLSAVACLTLCVLGCTTTTIELIPPDMSPRPVRSLARWGVEMDGRRVGSLVLIRVEDRDHPEQFYVVKHADGQTAGKIDLQGRAWREEPFRDRPVLVAMDTMAQDLMVLLELPRQPAIVLLEADD
;
A
#
# COMPACT_ATOMS: atom_id res chain seq x y z
N MET A 1 46.14 -11.77 53.90
CA MET A 1 47.60 -12.04 53.83
C MET A 1 48.17 -11.22 52.69
N PRO A 2 49.27 -10.47 52.92
CA PRO A 2 49.80 -9.45 52.03
C PRO A 2 50.90 -10.06 51.11
N PRO A 3 51.84 -9.31 50.50
CA PRO A 3 52.11 -9.29 49.06
C PRO A 3 53.54 -9.79 48.76
N LEU A 4 54.09 -9.55 47.56
CA LEU A 4 55.48 -9.11 47.27
C LEU A 4 56.03 -9.71 45.96
N GLY A 5 56.68 -8.84 45.18
CA GLY A 5 57.53 -9.21 44.04
C GLY A 5 57.35 -8.24 42.86
N ALA A 6 57.68 -6.96 42.96
CA ALA A 6 59.01 -6.34 42.96
C ALA A 6 59.57 -6.00 41.56
N ARG A 7 60.08 -4.76 41.49
CA ARG A 7 61.15 -4.18 40.64
C ARG A 7 60.85 -3.65 39.23
N MET A 8 60.61 -2.32 39.20
CA MET A 8 61.55 -1.26 38.75
C MET A 8 62.54 -1.61 37.62
N ILE A 9 62.52 -0.83 36.53
CA ILE A 9 63.60 0.08 36.06
C ILE A 9 63.02 0.98 34.95
N ALA A 10 63.32 2.28 35.05
CA ALA A 10 62.92 3.33 34.13
C ALA A 10 63.83 3.37 32.89
N MET A 11 63.29 3.81 31.75
CA MET A 11 64.09 4.49 30.72
C MET A 11 63.23 5.48 29.91
N ILE A 12 63.68 6.73 29.91
CA ILE A 12 63.21 7.93 29.19
C ILE A 12 64.30 8.22 28.13
N PRO A 13 64.13 9.00 27.03
CA PRO A 13 63.07 9.22 26.01
C PRO A 13 63.67 8.97 24.57
N PRO A 14 63.10 9.43 23.42
CA PRO A 14 63.18 10.85 23.03
C PRO A 14 61.94 11.44 22.31
N ASN A 15 61.63 12.67 22.71
CA ASN A 15 61.32 13.83 21.89
C ASN A 15 61.17 13.58 20.37
N ARG A 16 59.95 13.79 19.82
CA ARG A 16 59.76 14.04 18.38
C ARG A 16 59.12 15.42 18.18
N PRO A 17 59.70 16.27 17.32
CA PRO A 17 59.22 17.60 17.06
C PRO A 17 57.93 17.58 16.24
N ASN A 18 57.11 18.61 16.50
CA ASN A 18 56.05 19.12 15.66
C ASN A 18 56.34 19.00 14.16
N LEU A 19 55.33 18.64 13.37
CA LEU A 19 55.01 19.39 12.14
C LEU A 19 53.58 19.08 11.68
N ILE A 20 52.71 19.93 12.20
CA ILE A 20 51.40 20.30 11.68
C ILE A 20 51.55 20.77 10.23
N LYS A 21 50.49 20.57 9.44
CA LYS A 21 50.13 21.22 8.15
C LYS A 21 50.31 20.33 6.92
N LEU A 22 49.34 19.45 6.65
CA LEU A 22 48.99 18.97 5.31
C LEU A 22 47.57 18.35 5.32
N SER A 23 46.58 19.10 5.84
CA SER A 23 45.19 18.59 6.00
C SER A 23 44.12 19.56 5.49
N ALA A 24 44.38 20.29 4.40
CA ALA A 24 43.38 21.23 3.88
C ALA A 24 43.15 21.17 2.36
N VAL A 25 44.06 20.60 1.57
CA VAL A 25 43.94 20.67 0.10
C VAL A 25 43.27 19.44 -0.52
N ALA A 26 43.27 18.29 0.16
CA ALA A 26 42.68 17.05 -0.38
C ALA A 26 41.15 16.95 -0.23
N CYS A 27 40.51 17.82 0.56
CA CYS A 27 39.07 17.74 0.82
C CYS A 27 38.23 18.56 -0.18
N LEU A 28 38.84 19.53 -0.88
CA LEU A 28 38.10 20.42 -1.78
C LEU A 28 37.85 19.80 -3.17
N THR A 29 38.64 18.79 -3.57
CA THR A 29 38.54 18.18 -4.91
C THR A 29 37.47 17.09 -5.02
N LEU A 30 36.95 16.57 -3.92
CA LEU A 30 35.92 15.51 -3.94
C LEU A 30 34.47 16.02 -4.00
N CYS A 31 34.22 17.32 -3.80
CA CYS A 31 32.84 17.86 -3.78
C CYS A 31 32.27 18.17 -5.18
N VAL A 32 33.10 18.20 -6.24
CA VAL A 32 32.66 18.66 -7.57
C VAL A 32 32.09 17.54 -8.47
N LEU A 33 32.26 16.27 -8.08
CA LEU A 33 31.77 15.12 -8.87
C LEU A 33 30.41 14.56 -8.41
N GLY A 34 29.81 15.13 -7.37
CA GLY A 34 28.56 14.61 -6.78
C GLY A 34 27.25 15.16 -7.36
N CYS A 35 27.28 16.23 -8.16
CA CYS A 35 26.07 16.80 -8.77
C CYS A 35 25.71 16.06 -10.07
N THR A 36 25.37 14.78 -9.97
CA THR A 36 24.60 14.13 -11.04
C THR A 36 23.15 14.56 -10.86
N THR A 37 22.73 15.52 -11.68
CA THR A 37 21.31 15.92 -11.74
C THR A 37 20.58 14.81 -12.47
N THR A 38 20.11 13.81 -11.73
CA THR A 38 19.21 12.78 -12.26
C THR A 38 17.91 13.48 -12.64
N THR A 39 17.77 13.78 -13.91
CA THR A 39 16.51 14.26 -14.48
C THR A 39 15.60 13.04 -14.54
N ILE A 40 14.67 12.93 -13.60
CA ILE A 40 13.62 11.91 -13.65
C ILE A 40 12.67 12.35 -14.76
N GLU A 41 12.77 11.70 -15.91
CA GLU A 41 11.80 11.86 -17.00
C GLU A 41 10.47 11.27 -16.52
N LEU A 42 9.54 12.13 -16.10
CA LEU A 42 8.18 11.73 -15.75
C LEU A 42 7.45 11.37 -17.05
N ILE A 43 7.48 10.08 -17.41
CA ILE A 43 6.59 9.55 -18.44
C ILE A 43 5.16 9.77 -17.92
N PRO A 44 4.33 10.56 -18.63
CA PRO A 44 2.95 10.76 -18.21
C PRO A 44 2.23 9.41 -18.14
N PRO A 45 1.40 9.15 -17.12
CA PRO A 45 0.61 7.93 -17.07
C PRO A 45 -0.26 7.84 -18.32
N ASP A 46 -0.39 6.64 -18.90
CA ASP A 46 -1.34 6.39 -19.98
C ASP A 46 -2.76 6.61 -19.45
N MET A 47 -3.42 7.64 -19.97
CA MET A 47 -4.79 8.03 -19.60
C MET A 47 -5.85 7.35 -20.47
N SER A 48 -5.45 6.38 -21.30
CA SER A 48 -6.39 5.63 -22.15
C SER A 48 -7.42 4.89 -21.30
N PRO A 49 -8.71 4.88 -21.69
CA PRO A 49 -9.74 4.13 -21.00
C PRO A 49 -9.39 2.64 -20.91
N ARG A 50 -9.46 2.08 -19.70
CA ARG A 50 -9.23 0.65 -19.49
C ARG A 50 -10.54 -0.13 -19.71
N PRO A 51 -10.55 -1.20 -20.52
CA PRO A 51 -11.74 -2.01 -20.72
C PRO A 51 -12.18 -2.65 -19.40
N VAL A 52 -13.48 -2.69 -19.15
CA VAL A 52 -14.08 -3.25 -17.93
C VAL A 52 -15.14 -4.27 -18.32
N ARG A 53 -15.07 -5.49 -17.78
CA ARG A 53 -16.07 -6.53 -17.99
C ARG A 53 -16.70 -6.98 -16.69
N SER A 54 -18.02 -7.14 -16.71
CA SER A 54 -18.76 -7.85 -15.65
C SER A 54 -18.68 -9.34 -15.92
N LEU A 55 -18.17 -10.11 -14.96
CA LEU A 55 -18.01 -11.56 -15.09
C LEU A 55 -19.16 -12.34 -14.46
N ALA A 56 -19.71 -11.84 -13.37
CA ALA A 56 -20.81 -12.46 -12.64
C ALA A 56 -21.53 -11.43 -11.77
N ARG A 57 -22.79 -11.70 -11.45
CA ARG A 57 -23.64 -10.82 -10.67
C ARG A 57 -24.46 -11.63 -9.66
N TRP A 58 -24.56 -11.09 -8.44
CA TRP A 58 -25.37 -11.64 -7.37
C TRP A 58 -26.29 -10.55 -6.79
N GLY A 59 -27.47 -10.95 -6.36
CA GLY A 59 -28.37 -10.16 -5.54
C GLY A 59 -27.96 -10.31 -4.07
N VAL A 60 -28.03 -9.21 -3.33
CA VAL A 60 -27.88 -9.24 -1.88
C VAL A 60 -29.26 -9.01 -1.27
N GLU A 61 -29.75 -10.00 -0.52
CA GLU A 61 -31.10 -10.03 0.00
C GLU A 61 -31.11 -10.07 1.53
N MET A 62 -32.10 -9.42 2.12
CA MET A 62 -32.39 -9.45 3.55
C MET A 62 -33.91 -9.54 3.71
N ASP A 63 -34.38 -10.59 4.40
CA ASP A 63 -35.81 -10.84 4.62
C ASP A 63 -36.64 -10.93 3.34
N GLY A 64 -36.08 -11.57 2.31
CA GLY A 64 -36.74 -11.70 1.00
C GLY A 64 -36.83 -10.39 0.21
N ARG A 65 -36.17 -9.32 0.67
CA ARG A 65 -36.06 -8.05 -0.05
C ARG A 65 -34.63 -7.84 -0.53
N ARG A 66 -34.48 -7.44 -1.79
CA ARG A 66 -33.18 -7.01 -2.32
C ARG A 66 -32.73 -5.70 -1.68
N VAL A 67 -31.58 -5.74 -1.02
CA VAL A 67 -30.93 -4.58 -0.39
C VAL A 67 -29.73 -4.07 -1.18
N GLY A 68 -29.20 -4.90 -2.09
CA GLY A 68 -28.09 -4.52 -2.93
C GLY A 68 -27.76 -5.52 -4.03
N SER A 69 -26.56 -5.39 -4.56
CA SER A 69 -25.95 -6.36 -5.47
C SER A 69 -24.44 -6.41 -5.33
N LEU A 70 -23.90 -7.56 -5.68
CA LEU A 70 -22.47 -7.82 -5.76
C LEU A 70 -22.15 -8.13 -7.23
N VAL A 71 -21.15 -7.49 -7.81
CA VAL A 71 -20.77 -7.69 -9.21
C VAL A 71 -19.28 -7.97 -9.28
N LEU A 72 -18.88 -9.13 -9.80
CA LEU A 72 -17.47 -9.42 -10.06
C LEU A 72 -17.05 -8.74 -11.35
N ILE A 73 -16.07 -7.85 -11.25
CA ILE A 73 -15.55 -7.07 -12.36
C ILE A 73 -14.11 -7.49 -12.67
N ARG A 74 -13.74 -7.47 -13.95
CA ARG A 74 -12.36 -7.51 -14.42
C ARG A 74 -12.04 -6.24 -15.21
N VAL A 75 -10.96 -5.58 -14.81
CA VAL A 75 -10.32 -4.51 -15.58
C VAL A 75 -9.25 -5.16 -16.47
N GLU A 76 -9.41 -5.02 -17.77
CA GLU A 76 -8.51 -5.59 -18.79
C GLU A 76 -7.37 -4.61 -19.07
N ASP A 77 -6.48 -4.44 -18.09
CA ASP A 77 -5.21 -3.74 -18.26
C ASP A 77 -4.14 -4.73 -18.73
N ARG A 78 -3.37 -4.37 -19.77
CA ARG A 78 -2.36 -5.28 -20.36
C ARG A 78 -1.29 -5.64 -19.35
N ASP A 79 -0.88 -4.67 -18.55
CA ASP A 79 0.28 -4.82 -17.67
C ASP A 79 -0.18 -5.17 -16.24
N HIS A 80 -1.39 -4.78 -15.84
CA HIS A 80 -1.92 -4.97 -14.49
C HIS A 80 -3.42 -5.35 -14.45
N PRO A 81 -3.81 -6.55 -14.92
CA PRO A 81 -5.21 -6.98 -14.87
C PRO A 81 -5.70 -7.02 -13.42
N GLU A 82 -6.83 -6.37 -13.15
CA GLU A 82 -7.39 -6.27 -11.80
C GLU A 82 -8.76 -6.95 -11.76
N GLN A 83 -9.03 -7.67 -10.68
CA GLN A 83 -10.35 -8.22 -10.39
C GLN A 83 -10.78 -7.83 -8.99
N PHE A 84 -12.05 -7.44 -8.86
CA PHE A 84 -12.65 -7.11 -7.58
C PHE A 84 -14.16 -7.20 -7.70
N TYR A 85 -14.82 -7.29 -6.55
CA TYR A 85 -16.26 -7.19 -6.45
C TYR A 85 -16.65 -5.73 -6.22
N VAL A 86 -17.62 -5.23 -6.99
CA VAL A 86 -18.31 -3.97 -6.70
C VAL A 86 -19.59 -4.27 -5.94
N VAL A 87 -19.78 -3.56 -4.84
CA VAL A 87 -20.98 -3.64 -4.01
C VAL A 87 -21.83 -2.41 -4.30
N LYS A 88 -23.11 -2.61 -4.61
CA LYS A 88 -24.06 -1.55 -4.88
C LYS A 88 -25.28 -1.67 -3.98
N HIS A 89 -25.81 -0.53 -3.54
CA HIS A 89 -27.13 -0.43 -2.94
C HIS A 89 -28.23 -0.81 -3.95
N ALA A 90 -29.44 -1.06 -3.45
CA ALA A 90 -30.58 -1.45 -4.29
C ALA A 90 -30.96 -0.38 -5.34
N ASP A 91 -30.63 0.89 -5.08
CA ASP A 91 -30.83 2.02 -6.01
C ASP A 91 -29.73 2.14 -7.09
N GLY A 92 -28.70 1.29 -7.03
CA GLY A 92 -27.58 1.28 -7.96
C GLY A 92 -26.38 2.14 -7.55
N GLN A 93 -26.45 2.87 -6.43
CA GLN A 93 -25.30 3.60 -5.89
C GLN A 93 -24.20 2.63 -5.46
N THR A 94 -22.94 2.94 -5.78
CA THR A 94 -21.79 2.15 -5.32
C THR A 94 -21.59 2.37 -3.81
N ALA A 95 -21.68 1.29 -3.05
CA ALA A 95 -21.40 1.26 -1.62
C ALA A 95 -19.89 1.12 -1.36
N GLY A 96 -19.19 0.40 -2.24
CA GLY A 96 -17.76 0.17 -2.15
C GLY A 96 -17.29 -0.98 -3.04
N LYS A 97 -16.08 -1.46 -2.76
CA LYS A 97 -15.48 -2.62 -3.44
C LYS A 97 -14.85 -3.59 -2.45
N ILE A 98 -14.83 -4.87 -2.82
CA ILE A 98 -14.14 -5.92 -2.07
C ILE A 98 -13.12 -6.56 -3.03
N ASP A 99 -11.85 -6.57 -2.68
CA ASP A 99 -10.83 -7.21 -3.51
C ASP A 99 -10.80 -8.73 -3.32
N LEU A 100 -9.98 -9.43 -4.13
CA LEU A 100 -9.86 -10.88 -4.03
C LEU A 100 -9.17 -11.36 -2.74
N GLN A 101 -8.58 -10.45 -1.95
CA GLN A 101 -8.04 -10.76 -0.63
C GLN A 101 -9.08 -10.59 0.49
N GLY A 102 -10.33 -10.22 0.16
CA GLY A 102 -11.38 -9.98 1.15
C GLY A 102 -11.19 -8.67 1.92
N ARG A 103 -10.57 -7.66 1.31
CA ARG A 103 -10.48 -6.31 1.89
C ARG A 103 -11.59 -5.44 1.32
N ALA A 104 -12.43 -4.90 2.19
CA ALA A 104 -13.53 -4.02 1.83
C ALA A 104 -13.12 -2.55 1.90
N TRP A 105 -13.33 -1.84 0.80
CA TRP A 105 -12.96 -0.44 0.61
C TRP A 105 -14.19 0.40 0.30
N ARG A 106 -14.27 1.59 0.90
CA ARG A 106 -15.33 2.58 0.65
C ARG A 106 -14.73 3.85 0.06
N GLU A 107 -15.40 4.43 -0.91
CA GLU A 107 -15.08 5.78 -1.39
C GLU A 107 -15.80 6.80 -0.49
N GLU A 108 -15.03 7.70 0.12
CA GLU A 108 -15.56 8.82 0.89
C GLU A 108 -15.52 10.10 0.03
N PRO A 109 -16.58 10.93 0.05
CA PRO A 109 -16.53 12.23 -0.60
C PRO A 109 -15.32 13.05 -0.12
N PHE A 110 -14.64 13.71 -1.07
CA PHE A 110 -13.50 14.60 -0.80
C PHE A 110 -12.24 13.92 -0.26
N ARG A 111 -12.18 12.59 -0.27
CA ARG A 111 -10.92 11.87 -0.01
C ARG A 111 -10.25 11.46 -1.31
N ASP A 112 -8.94 11.68 -1.37
CA ASP A 112 -8.11 11.30 -2.51
C ASP A 112 -7.94 9.78 -2.65
N ARG A 113 -8.24 9.02 -1.58
CA ARG A 113 -8.05 7.57 -1.52
C ARG A 113 -9.22 6.88 -0.84
N PRO A 114 -9.57 5.66 -1.28
CA PRO A 114 -10.58 4.86 -0.60
C PRO A 114 -10.10 4.46 0.81
N VAL A 115 -11.07 4.29 1.71
CA VAL A 115 -10.85 3.90 3.10
C VAL A 115 -11.11 2.41 3.26
N LEU A 116 -10.18 1.68 3.90
CA LEU A 116 -10.38 0.29 4.29
C LEU A 116 -11.37 0.25 5.46
N VAL A 117 -12.52 -0.39 5.27
CA VAL A 117 -13.59 -0.42 6.27
C VAL A 117 -13.79 -1.79 6.92
N ALA A 118 -13.39 -2.88 6.25
CA ALA A 118 -13.43 -4.23 6.78
C ALA A 118 -12.42 -5.15 6.08
N MET A 119 -12.12 -6.28 6.70
CA MET A 119 -11.27 -7.34 6.15
C MET A 119 -11.68 -8.68 6.75
N ASP A 120 -12.91 -9.09 6.46
CA ASP A 120 -13.57 -10.22 7.11
C ASP A 120 -14.15 -11.19 6.05
N THR A 121 -15.18 -11.98 6.40
CA THR A 121 -15.88 -12.78 5.39
C THR A 121 -16.70 -11.89 4.45
N MET A 122 -16.92 -12.34 3.21
CA MET A 122 -17.76 -11.63 2.22
C MET A 122 -19.12 -11.17 2.79
N ALA A 123 -19.76 -11.99 3.63
CA ALA A 123 -21.05 -11.65 4.21
C ALA A 123 -20.94 -10.54 5.27
N GLN A 124 -19.88 -10.51 6.07
CA GLN A 124 -19.61 -9.44 7.03
C GLN A 124 -19.19 -8.14 6.33
N ASP A 125 -18.34 -8.24 5.31
CA ASP A 125 -17.94 -7.08 4.51
C ASP A 125 -19.15 -6.42 3.83
N LEU A 126 -20.08 -7.24 3.32
CA LEU A 126 -21.36 -6.76 2.79
C LEU A 126 -22.21 -6.06 3.85
N MET A 127 -22.23 -6.57 5.09
CA MET A 127 -22.93 -5.88 6.18
C MET A 127 -22.32 -4.50 6.44
N VAL A 128 -20.99 -4.39 6.46
CA VAL A 128 -20.33 -3.10 6.68
C VAL A 128 -20.62 -2.16 5.53
N LEU A 129 -20.42 -2.58 4.28
CA LEU A 129 -20.59 -1.74 3.10
C LEU A 129 -22.05 -1.30 2.87
N LEU A 130 -23.01 -2.20 3.05
CA LEU A 130 -24.44 -1.91 2.86
C LEU A 130 -25.13 -1.44 4.15
N GLU A 131 -24.38 -1.28 5.25
CA GLU A 131 -24.87 -0.83 6.55
C GLU A 131 -26.02 -1.69 7.08
N LEU A 132 -25.87 -3.01 6.95
CA LEU A 132 -26.91 -3.98 7.30
C LEU A 132 -26.80 -4.38 8.78
N PRO A 133 -27.94 -4.55 9.48
CA PRO A 133 -27.95 -4.92 10.89
C PRO A 133 -27.63 -6.41 11.14
N ARG A 134 -27.65 -7.25 10.09
CA ARG A 134 -27.39 -8.69 10.17
C ARG A 134 -26.98 -9.26 8.82
N GLN A 135 -26.54 -10.53 8.83
CA GLN A 135 -26.01 -11.21 7.67
C GLN A 135 -27.05 -11.34 6.54
N PRO A 136 -26.73 -10.87 5.32
CA PRO A 136 -27.62 -11.04 4.17
C PRO A 136 -27.44 -12.41 3.50
N ALA A 137 -28.41 -12.79 2.67
CA ALA A 137 -28.27 -13.86 1.70
C ALA A 137 -27.65 -13.33 0.39
N ILE A 138 -26.78 -14.12 -0.23
CA ILE A 138 -26.18 -13.83 -1.53
C ILE A 138 -26.77 -14.81 -2.53
N VAL A 139 -27.50 -14.30 -3.52
CA VAL A 139 -28.24 -15.10 -4.50
C VAL A 139 -27.64 -14.86 -5.87
N LEU A 140 -27.26 -15.91 -6.60
CA LEU A 140 -26.79 -15.77 -7.98
C LEU A 140 -27.92 -15.20 -8.84
N LEU A 141 -27.65 -14.11 -9.56
CA LEU A 141 -28.58 -13.62 -10.56
C LEU A 141 -28.23 -14.31 -11.87
N GLU A 142 -29.23 -14.88 -12.53
CA GLU A 142 -29.08 -15.38 -13.90
C GLU A 142 -28.60 -14.22 -14.78
N ALA A 143 -27.70 -14.52 -15.72
CA ALA A 143 -27.31 -13.53 -16.71
C ALA A 143 -28.55 -13.30 -17.58
N ASP A 144 -29.08 -12.07 -17.57
CA ASP A 144 -30.03 -11.64 -18.59
C ASP A 144 -29.27 -11.68 -19.94
N ASP A 145 -29.53 -12.71 -20.74
CA ASP A 145 -29.04 -12.86 -22.13
C ASP A 145 -29.58 -11.74 -23.05
#